data_AF-A0A444RJP8-F1
#
_entry.id   AF-A0A444RJP8-F1
#
_cell.length_a   1.000
_cell.length_b   1.000
_cell.length_c   1.000
_cell.angle_alpha   90.00
_cell.angle_beta   90.00
_cell.angle_gamma   90.00
#
_symmetry.space_group_name_H-M   'P 1'
#
loop_
_entity.id
_entity.type
_entity.pdbx_description
1 polymer ?
#
loop_
_entity_poly.entity_id
_entity_poly.type
_entity_poly.pdbx_seq_one_letter_code
_entity_poly.pdbx_strand_id
1 'polypeptide(L)'
;MASVQEPCKLLRKCRDVMARPHKAYPPISSIPRTPEARLHAPPSTATSVLYLAYGSNLCAETFLGVRGIRPISQINVSAPTLDLVFDLPGVPYLEPCFANTALRKVPKLPDPTNPPKVPPINPPWLTAAEGSDQHEENGVAVVPSQDARWTKGLVGVVYEVTPEDYGTILATEGGGSSYADILIPCFALPPRISVPEKPPIDLPKPFFAHTLFAPSIPEEGDGNEGDATAGDGPKKPDDPRNKWYWRFIRRPHRDDPAYSQASARYLKLITDGAREHELPDDYQRYLSNLQAYTITTWKQSVGRLILLLTMLPFFFIVIFGSRLLADKQGRVPLWLAGTMAVVQNMTWMFYDAVLKPIFGDGERTQDKEGHGSRGWWRRQGRGADEETARLLD
;
A
#
# COMPACT_ATOMS: atom_id res chain seq x y z
N MET A 1 39.18 18.50 30.83
CA MET A 1 38.74 17.31 30.05
C MET A 1 37.37 16.81 30.54
N ALA A 2 36.33 17.64 30.40
CA ALA A 2 34.95 17.27 30.75
C ALA A 2 34.02 17.99 29.76
N SER A 3 33.76 17.38 28.60
CA SER A 3 32.83 17.93 27.60
C SER A 3 32.35 16.90 26.57
N VAL A 4 33.04 15.77 26.39
CA VAL A 4 32.68 14.76 25.37
C VAL A 4 31.70 13.68 25.90
N GLN A 5 31.42 13.64 27.21
CA GLN A 5 30.72 12.50 27.83
C GLN A 5 29.20 12.70 27.98
N GLU A 6 28.71 13.95 27.98
CA GLU A 6 27.28 14.27 28.07
C GLU A 6 26.46 14.01 26.80
N PRO A 7 26.92 14.34 25.57
CA PRO A 7 26.14 14.05 24.36
C PRO A 7 25.92 12.55 24.16
N CYS A 8 26.87 11.70 24.57
CA CYS A 8 26.75 10.24 24.54
C CYS A 8 25.69 9.70 25.52
N LYS A 9 25.48 10.36 26.67
CA LYS A 9 24.45 9.95 27.64
C LYS A 9 23.06 10.33 27.16
N LEU A 10 22.91 11.51 26.55
CA LEU A 10 21.64 11.94 25.98
C LEU A 10 21.24 11.08 24.77
N LEU A 11 22.19 10.75 23.89
CA LEU A 11 21.97 9.84 22.76
C LEU A 11 21.65 8.40 23.21
N ARG A 12 22.31 7.88 24.26
CA ARG A 12 21.92 6.61 24.88
C ARG A 12 20.53 6.67 25.49
N LYS A 13 20.20 7.74 26.21
CA LYS A 13 18.88 7.92 26.84
C LYS A 13 17.77 8.08 25.80
N CYS A 14 18.02 8.75 24.67
CA CYS A 14 17.11 8.79 23.52
C CYS A 14 16.97 7.41 22.85
N ARG A 15 18.07 6.66 22.71
CA ARG A 15 18.03 5.27 22.21
C ARG A 15 17.22 4.36 23.13
N ASP A 16 17.35 4.52 24.45
CA ASP A 16 16.64 3.73 25.46
C ASP A 16 15.18 4.19 25.62
N VAL A 17 14.84 5.45 25.32
CA VAL A 17 13.45 5.95 25.25
C VAL A 17 12.76 5.52 23.95
N MET A 18 13.50 5.34 22.86
CA MET A 18 12.99 4.80 21.60
C MET A 18 12.94 3.26 21.59
N ALA A 19 13.80 2.60 22.36
CA ALA A 19 13.72 1.17 22.64
C ALA A 19 12.59 0.91 23.64
N ARG A 20 11.35 0.82 23.13
CA ARG A 20 10.28 0.18 23.91
C ARG A 20 10.79 -1.20 24.32
N PRO A 21 10.59 -1.65 25.58
CA PRO A 21 10.95 -3.00 25.95
C PRO A 21 10.22 -3.94 24.99
N HIS A 22 10.96 -4.80 24.29
CA HIS A 22 10.36 -5.90 23.53
C HIS A 22 9.61 -6.74 24.55
N LYS A 23 8.30 -6.53 24.66
CA LYS A 23 7.44 -7.49 25.34
C LYS A 23 7.61 -8.79 24.57
N ALA A 24 8.14 -9.80 25.24
CA ALA A 24 8.23 -11.13 24.65
C ALA A 24 6.84 -11.54 24.18
N TYR A 25 6.74 -11.94 22.91
CA TYR A 25 5.52 -12.49 22.31
C TYR A 25 5.85 -13.89 21.78
N PRO A 26 4.89 -14.82 21.79
CA PRO A 26 5.11 -16.16 21.30
C PRO A 26 5.35 -16.16 19.78
N PRO A 27 6.05 -17.17 19.23
CA PRO A 27 6.26 -17.28 17.80
C PRO A 27 4.93 -17.47 17.06
N ILE A 28 4.86 -17.01 15.80
CA ILE A 28 3.62 -17.09 15.01
C ILE A 28 3.12 -18.52 14.81
N SER A 29 4.04 -19.49 14.83
CA SER A 29 3.76 -20.92 14.74
C SER A 29 3.00 -21.48 15.95
N SER A 30 2.93 -20.74 17.06
CA SER A 30 2.12 -21.13 18.21
C SER A 30 0.63 -20.79 18.04
N ILE A 31 0.27 -19.96 17.06
CA ILE A 31 -1.12 -19.60 16.79
C ILE A 31 -1.77 -20.76 16.05
N PRO A 32 -2.86 -21.35 16.58
CA PRO A 32 -3.49 -22.50 15.94
C PRO A 32 -4.14 -22.09 14.62
N ARG A 33 -4.30 -23.08 13.73
CA ARG A 33 -5.01 -22.86 12.46
C ARG A 33 -6.51 -22.64 12.70
N THR A 34 -7.12 -21.69 11.99
CA THR A 34 -8.57 -21.46 12.06
C THR A 34 -9.35 -22.69 11.58
N PRO A 35 -10.27 -23.25 12.39
CA PRO A 35 -11.09 -24.39 12.00
C PRO A 35 -12.08 -24.03 10.87
N GLU A 36 -12.33 -24.97 9.95
CA GLU A 36 -13.26 -24.77 8.82
C GLU A 36 -14.67 -24.35 9.29
N ALA A 37 -15.14 -24.92 10.40
CA ALA A 37 -16.43 -24.56 11.00
C ALA A 37 -16.52 -23.09 11.43
N ARG A 38 -15.40 -22.46 11.79
CA ARG A 38 -15.35 -21.03 12.14
C ARG A 38 -15.40 -20.13 10.91
N LEU A 39 -14.79 -20.55 9.80
CA LEU A 39 -14.79 -19.79 8.55
C LEU A 39 -16.22 -19.60 8.00
N HIS A 40 -17.09 -20.59 8.19
CA HIS A 40 -18.46 -20.58 7.67
C HIS A 40 -19.54 -20.35 8.73
N ALA A 41 -19.15 -19.92 9.93
CA ALA A 41 -20.11 -19.69 11.00
C ALA A 41 -21.00 -18.46 10.69
N PRO A 42 -22.31 -18.52 11.02
CA PRO A 42 -23.20 -17.40 10.78
C PRO A 42 -22.84 -16.21 11.69
N PRO A 43 -22.95 -14.95 11.19
CA PRO A 43 -22.57 -13.75 11.94
C PRO A 43 -23.28 -13.61 13.29
N SER A 44 -24.52 -14.10 13.39
CA SER A 44 -25.32 -14.07 14.63
C SER A 44 -24.74 -14.89 15.78
N THR A 45 -23.78 -15.78 15.49
CA THR A 45 -23.13 -16.64 16.49
C THR A 45 -21.66 -16.29 16.69
N ALA A 46 -21.14 -15.30 15.96
CA ALA A 46 -19.73 -14.94 15.98
C ALA A 46 -19.40 -14.14 17.25
N THR A 47 -18.56 -14.71 18.10
CA THR A 47 -17.96 -14.04 19.26
C THR A 47 -16.60 -13.41 18.93
N SER A 48 -16.13 -13.59 17.70
CA SER A 48 -14.82 -13.17 17.18
C SER A 48 -14.95 -12.58 15.78
N VAL A 49 -13.93 -11.83 15.36
CA VAL A 49 -13.85 -11.18 14.05
C VAL A 49 -12.77 -11.85 13.22
N LEU A 50 -13.08 -12.17 11.96
CA LEU A 50 -12.10 -12.62 10.98
C LEU A 50 -11.50 -11.38 10.30
N TYR A 51 -10.23 -11.09 10.56
CA TYR A 51 -9.50 -9.94 10.04
C TYR A 51 -8.40 -10.36 9.06
N LEU A 52 -8.51 -9.93 7.80
CA LEU A 52 -7.50 -10.12 6.77
C LEU A 52 -6.40 -9.05 6.87
N ALA A 53 -5.20 -9.50 7.22
CA ALA A 53 -3.96 -8.76 7.15
C ALA A 53 -3.22 -8.99 5.83
N TYR A 54 -2.72 -7.91 5.24
CA TYR A 54 -1.93 -7.93 3.99
C TYR A 54 -0.69 -7.02 4.01
N GLY A 55 -0.62 -6.09 4.97
CA GLY A 55 0.48 -5.14 5.14
C GLY A 55 1.38 -5.49 6.32
N SER A 56 1.76 -4.49 7.12
CA SER A 56 2.64 -4.68 8.28
C SER A 56 2.08 -5.65 9.35
N ASN A 57 0.76 -5.86 9.38
CA ASN A 57 0.13 -6.85 10.27
C ASN A 57 0.46 -8.30 9.95
N LEU A 58 1.10 -8.59 8.82
CA LEU A 58 1.64 -9.93 8.55
C LEU A 58 2.82 -10.27 9.49
N CYS A 59 3.54 -9.27 10.01
CA CYS A 59 4.73 -9.51 10.82
C CYS A 59 4.39 -9.60 12.31
N ALA A 60 4.86 -10.65 12.99
CA ALA A 60 4.67 -10.85 14.42
C ALA A 60 5.19 -9.67 15.26
N GLU A 61 6.31 -9.06 14.86
CA GLU A 61 6.86 -7.87 15.53
C GLU A 61 5.82 -6.74 15.61
N THR A 62 5.07 -6.56 14.53
CA THR A 62 4.12 -5.46 14.39
C THR A 62 2.76 -5.83 15.00
N PHE A 63 2.28 -7.04 14.73
CA PHE A 63 0.95 -7.51 15.17
C PHE A 63 0.94 -7.92 16.66
N LEU A 64 1.84 -8.81 17.06
CA LEU A 64 1.92 -9.34 18.44
C LEU A 64 2.77 -8.44 19.35
N GLY A 65 3.82 -7.81 18.81
CA GLY A 65 4.74 -6.96 19.57
C GLY A 65 4.23 -5.54 19.77
N VAL A 66 4.26 -4.73 18.70
CA VAL A 66 3.95 -3.30 18.75
C VAL A 66 2.49 -3.03 19.11
N ARG A 67 1.54 -3.74 18.50
CA ARG A 67 0.10 -3.58 18.78
C ARG A 67 -0.38 -4.40 19.97
N GLY A 68 0.31 -5.48 20.31
CA GLY A 68 -0.06 -6.32 21.45
C GLY A 68 -1.26 -7.24 21.19
N ILE A 69 -1.65 -7.44 19.92
CA ILE A 69 -2.80 -8.29 19.54
C ILE A 69 -2.49 -9.75 19.86
N ARG A 70 -3.50 -10.52 20.26
CA ARG A 70 -3.38 -11.96 20.54
C ARG A 70 -4.46 -12.72 19.77
N PRO A 71 -4.18 -13.14 18.52
CA PRO A 71 -5.16 -13.85 17.72
C PRO A 71 -5.49 -15.22 18.31
N ILE A 72 -6.77 -15.59 18.21
CA ILE A 72 -7.34 -16.87 18.63
C ILE A 72 -6.86 -17.98 17.67
N SER A 73 -6.88 -17.68 16.37
CA SER A 73 -6.45 -18.61 15.33
C SER A 73 -6.03 -17.83 14.06
N GLN A 74 -5.40 -18.51 13.11
CA GLN A 74 -5.01 -17.90 11.83
C GLN A 74 -5.12 -18.86 10.64
N ILE A 75 -5.27 -18.31 9.43
CA ILE A 75 -5.23 -19.09 8.20
C ILE A 75 -4.71 -18.23 7.03
N ASN A 76 -3.86 -18.81 6.18
CA ASN A 76 -3.39 -18.16 4.97
C ASN A 76 -4.50 -18.14 3.93
N VAL A 77 -4.67 -17.03 3.22
CA VAL A 77 -5.76 -16.86 2.25
C VAL A 77 -5.32 -16.17 0.97
N SER A 78 -6.11 -16.38 -0.08
CA SER A 78 -6.14 -15.53 -1.28
C SER A 78 -7.46 -14.76 -1.32
N ALA A 79 -7.37 -13.45 -1.57
CA ALA A 79 -8.50 -12.56 -1.80
C ALA A 79 -8.42 -12.02 -3.25
N PRO A 80 -8.97 -12.74 -4.24
CA PRO A 80 -8.73 -12.47 -5.65
C PRO A 80 -9.36 -11.18 -6.16
N THR A 81 -10.30 -10.59 -5.40
CA THR A 81 -10.99 -9.33 -5.73
C THR A 81 -10.17 -8.08 -5.44
N LEU A 82 -9.05 -8.21 -4.73
CA LEU A 82 -8.17 -7.11 -4.36
C LEU A 82 -6.78 -7.31 -4.96
N ASP A 83 -6.09 -6.21 -5.23
CA ASP A 83 -4.65 -6.17 -5.51
C ASP A 83 -3.93 -5.42 -4.38
N LEU A 84 -2.71 -5.84 -4.05
CA LEU A 84 -1.82 -5.11 -3.13
C LEU A 84 -1.21 -3.92 -3.87
N VAL A 85 -1.40 -2.72 -3.33
CA VAL A 85 -0.81 -1.48 -3.86
C VAL A 85 -0.08 -0.73 -2.75
N PHE A 86 0.80 0.20 -3.09
CA PHE A 86 1.57 1.01 -2.14
C PHE A 86 1.30 2.50 -2.36
N ASP A 87 0.03 2.89 -2.20
CA ASP A 87 -0.46 4.24 -2.49
C ASP A 87 -0.99 4.98 -1.25
N LEU A 88 -1.01 4.35 -0.06
CA LEU A 88 -1.40 5.06 1.15
C LEU A 88 -0.28 6.05 1.52
N PRO A 89 -0.54 7.38 1.53
CA PRO A 89 0.51 8.36 1.76
C PRO A 89 1.06 8.31 3.18
N GLY A 90 2.39 8.22 3.29
CA GLY A 90 3.14 8.39 4.53
C GLY A 90 3.84 9.74 4.60
N VAL A 91 5.14 9.74 4.89
CA VAL A 91 5.98 10.95 4.98
C VAL A 91 7.06 10.93 3.89
N PRO A 92 7.10 11.90 2.97
CA PRO A 92 8.13 11.98 1.93
C PRO A 92 9.55 11.92 2.49
N TYR A 93 10.49 11.38 1.72
CA TYR A 93 11.90 11.15 2.08
C TYR A 93 12.17 10.20 3.25
N LEU A 94 11.13 9.66 3.90
CA LEU A 94 11.25 8.79 5.07
C LEU A 94 10.54 7.46 4.82
N GLU A 95 9.22 7.49 4.85
CA GLU A 95 8.33 6.37 4.59
C GLU A 95 7.20 6.87 3.71
N PRO A 96 7.46 7.05 2.40
CA PRO A 96 6.59 7.86 1.55
C PRO A 96 5.22 7.23 1.33
N CYS A 97 5.13 5.90 1.35
CA CYS A 97 3.86 5.20 1.26
C CYS A 97 3.84 3.89 2.07
N PHE A 98 2.62 3.43 2.33
CA PHE A 98 2.30 2.17 2.99
C PHE A 98 1.39 1.32 2.10
N ALA A 99 1.27 0.03 2.44
CA ALA A 99 0.41 -0.90 1.71
C ALA A 99 -1.06 -0.49 1.86
N ASN A 100 -1.81 -0.63 0.78
CA ASN A 100 -3.25 -0.49 0.71
C ASN A 100 -3.77 -1.60 -0.23
N THR A 101 -5.08 -1.71 -0.35
CA THR A 101 -5.71 -2.60 -1.33
C THR A 101 -6.37 -1.77 -2.42
N ALA A 102 -6.40 -2.30 -3.65
CA ALA A 102 -7.18 -1.74 -4.74
C ALA A 102 -8.17 -2.81 -5.23
N LEU A 103 -9.40 -2.40 -5.58
CA LEU A 103 -10.32 -3.31 -6.24
C LEU A 103 -9.74 -3.73 -7.58
N ARG A 104 -9.60 -5.04 -7.76
CA ARG A 104 -8.99 -5.60 -8.96
C ARG A 104 -9.93 -5.41 -10.15
N LYS A 105 -9.44 -4.71 -11.18
CA LYS A 105 -10.09 -4.69 -12.50
C LYS A 105 -9.82 -6.03 -13.17
N VAL A 106 -10.80 -6.93 -13.14
CA VAL A 106 -10.70 -8.23 -13.81
C VAL A 106 -10.54 -7.97 -15.32
N PRO A 107 -9.49 -8.49 -15.98
CA PRO A 107 -9.40 -8.41 -17.44
C PRO A 107 -10.69 -8.99 -18.02
N LYS A 108 -11.34 -8.25 -18.93
CA LYS A 108 -12.50 -8.79 -19.66
C LYS A 108 -12.06 -10.12 -20.26
N LEU A 109 -12.84 -11.18 -20.02
CA LEU A 109 -12.60 -12.47 -20.65
C LEU A 109 -12.39 -12.25 -22.15
N PRO A 110 -11.36 -12.85 -22.77
CA PRO A 110 -11.17 -12.73 -24.20
C PRO A 110 -12.48 -13.16 -24.87
N ASP A 111 -12.95 -12.32 -25.81
CA ASP A 111 -14.18 -12.57 -26.52
C ASP A 111 -14.11 -13.98 -27.16
N PRO A 112 -15.04 -14.91 -26.86
CA PRO A 112 -15.01 -16.26 -27.43
C PRO A 112 -15.00 -16.27 -28.96
N THR A 113 -15.40 -15.17 -29.61
CA THR A 113 -15.33 -14.99 -31.07
C THR A 113 -13.93 -14.64 -31.60
N ASN A 114 -12.96 -14.30 -30.75
CA ASN A 114 -11.60 -13.94 -31.16
C ASN A 114 -10.55 -14.49 -30.18
N PRO A 115 -10.22 -15.80 -30.25
CA PRO A 115 -9.27 -16.40 -29.33
C PRO A 115 -7.89 -15.75 -29.45
N PRO A 116 -7.20 -15.43 -28.33
CA PRO A 116 -5.85 -14.91 -28.38
C PRO A 116 -4.94 -15.95 -29.04
N LYS A 117 -4.14 -15.50 -30.02
CA LYS A 117 -3.11 -16.33 -30.65
C LYS A 117 -2.09 -16.72 -29.58
N VAL A 118 -2.18 -17.95 -29.09
CA VAL A 118 -1.19 -18.51 -28.18
C VAL A 118 0.10 -18.64 -29.00
N PRO A 119 1.22 -18.00 -28.60
CA PRO A 119 2.49 -18.26 -29.25
C PRO A 119 2.83 -19.75 -29.09
N PRO A 120 3.47 -20.39 -30.08
CA PRO A 120 3.77 -21.81 -30.01
C PRO A 120 4.55 -22.12 -28.72
N ILE A 121 4.04 -23.08 -27.96
CA ILE A 121 4.70 -23.59 -26.76
C ILE A 121 5.93 -24.37 -27.25
N ASN A 122 7.09 -23.72 -27.28
CA ASN A 122 8.34 -24.42 -27.50
C ASN A 122 8.70 -25.18 -26.22
N PRO A 123 8.79 -26.51 -26.24
CA PRO A 123 9.19 -27.25 -25.06
C PRO A 123 10.67 -26.95 -24.71
N PRO A 124 11.06 -27.01 -23.42
CA PRO A 124 12.35 -26.49 -22.94
C PRO A 124 13.62 -27.13 -23.56
N TRP A 125 13.48 -28.25 -24.25
CA TRP A 125 14.58 -29.03 -24.81
C TRP A 125 14.88 -28.70 -26.28
N LEU A 126 14.04 -27.90 -26.95
CA LEU A 126 14.26 -27.53 -28.35
C LEU A 126 15.31 -26.40 -28.51
N THR A 127 15.59 -25.63 -27.46
CA THR A 127 16.62 -24.57 -27.45
C THR A 127 18.06 -25.09 -27.40
N ALA A 128 18.27 -26.40 -27.19
CA ALA A 128 19.60 -26.98 -27.03
C ALA A 128 20.16 -27.66 -28.28
N ALA A 129 19.38 -27.79 -29.37
CA ALA A 129 19.74 -28.67 -30.50
C ALA A 129 20.02 -27.96 -31.85
N GLU A 130 19.78 -26.66 -32.00
CA GLU A 130 20.14 -25.94 -33.23
C GLU A 130 21.31 -24.99 -32.96
N GLY A 131 22.50 -25.58 -33.03
CA GLY A 131 23.75 -24.83 -33.16
C GLY A 131 23.83 -24.20 -34.54
N SER A 132 24.23 -22.92 -34.52
CA SER A 132 24.77 -22.15 -35.65
C SER A 132 23.96 -22.18 -36.94
N ASP A 133 23.05 -21.20 -37.09
CA ASP A 133 23.13 -20.30 -38.22
C ASP A 133 22.56 -18.93 -37.85
N GLN A 134 23.37 -17.92 -38.16
CA GLN A 134 23.15 -16.53 -37.82
C GLN A 134 22.08 -15.95 -38.76
N HIS A 135 20.94 -15.56 -38.19
CA HIS A 135 20.20 -14.42 -38.69
C HIS A 135 19.96 -13.47 -37.51
N GLU A 136 20.83 -12.47 -37.44
CA GLU A 136 20.62 -11.26 -36.65
C GLU A 136 19.37 -10.54 -37.19
N GLU A 137 18.27 -10.64 -36.46
CA GLU A 137 17.29 -9.56 -36.45
C GLU A 137 16.76 -9.38 -35.03
N ASN A 138 17.31 -8.34 -34.38
CA ASN A 138 16.88 -7.76 -33.10
C ASN A 138 17.05 -8.65 -31.86
N GLY A 139 18.30 -8.76 -31.43
CA GLY A 139 18.72 -9.28 -30.13
C GLY A 139 18.10 -8.50 -28.96
N VAL A 140 16.93 -8.95 -28.52
CA VAL A 140 16.48 -8.76 -27.15
C VAL A 140 16.77 -10.08 -26.45
N ALA A 141 17.87 -10.12 -25.70
CA ALA A 141 17.97 -11.08 -24.62
C ALA A 141 16.68 -10.95 -23.82
N VAL A 142 15.89 -12.03 -23.70
CA VAL A 142 14.72 -12.06 -22.82
C VAL A 142 15.26 -12.07 -21.40
N VAL A 143 15.72 -10.89 -20.97
CA VAL A 143 15.78 -10.50 -19.57
C VAL A 143 14.34 -10.67 -19.08
N PRO A 144 14.08 -11.44 -18.00
CA PRO A 144 12.74 -11.50 -17.45
C PRO A 144 12.33 -10.06 -17.16
N SER A 145 11.34 -9.57 -17.91
CA SER A 145 10.98 -8.16 -17.86
C SER A 145 10.58 -7.83 -16.42
N GLN A 146 10.97 -6.64 -15.97
CA GLN A 146 10.57 -6.09 -14.68
C GLN A 146 9.03 -5.94 -14.56
N ASP A 147 8.27 -6.32 -15.60
CA ASP A 147 6.81 -6.23 -15.73
C ASP A 147 6.09 -7.54 -15.40
N ALA A 148 6.72 -8.49 -14.69
CA ALA A 148 6.02 -9.61 -14.06
C ALA A 148 5.14 -9.10 -12.90
N ARG A 149 4.20 -8.20 -13.21
CA ARG A 149 3.21 -7.65 -12.29
C ARG A 149 2.45 -8.81 -11.68
N TRP A 150 2.35 -8.83 -10.36
CA TRP A 150 1.56 -9.85 -9.67
C TRP A 150 0.10 -9.78 -10.12
N THR A 151 -0.43 -10.90 -10.64
CA THR A 151 -1.78 -10.99 -11.20
C THR A 151 -2.67 -11.99 -10.47
N LYS A 152 -2.25 -12.53 -9.32
CA LYS A 152 -3.02 -13.56 -8.61
C LYS A 152 -3.95 -12.99 -7.52
N GLY A 153 -4.09 -11.66 -7.47
CA GLY A 153 -4.85 -10.95 -6.45
C GLY A 153 -4.16 -10.98 -5.08
N LEU A 154 -4.80 -10.43 -4.06
CA LEU A 154 -4.20 -10.25 -2.75
C LEU A 154 -3.94 -11.60 -2.07
N VAL A 155 -2.76 -11.76 -1.48
CA VAL A 155 -2.43 -12.89 -0.62
C VAL A 155 -2.08 -12.35 0.76
N GLY A 156 -2.63 -12.97 1.79
CA GLY A 156 -2.47 -12.51 3.15
C GLY A 156 -2.87 -13.56 4.17
N VAL A 157 -3.11 -13.12 5.39
CA VAL A 157 -3.46 -13.98 6.53
C VAL A 157 -4.73 -13.46 7.17
N VAL A 158 -5.70 -14.35 7.36
CA VAL A 158 -6.86 -14.06 8.19
C VAL A 158 -6.53 -14.47 9.62
N TYR A 159 -6.61 -13.52 10.54
CA TYR A 159 -6.58 -13.76 11.98
C TYR A 159 -8.00 -13.76 12.54
N GLU A 160 -8.32 -14.73 13.37
CA GLU A 160 -9.48 -14.67 14.24
C GLU A 160 -9.10 -13.90 15.51
N VAL A 161 -9.73 -12.75 15.75
CA VAL A 161 -9.40 -11.85 16.87
C VAL A 161 -10.66 -11.55 17.70
N THR A 162 -10.47 -11.13 18.95
CA THR A 162 -11.60 -10.66 19.77
C THR A 162 -12.07 -9.29 19.28
N PRO A 163 -13.31 -8.88 19.59
CA PRO A 163 -13.81 -7.55 19.24
C PRO A 163 -12.95 -6.40 19.82
N GLU A 164 -12.36 -6.59 21.00
CA GLU A 164 -11.48 -5.61 21.66
C GLU A 164 -10.15 -5.46 20.91
N ASP A 165 -9.55 -6.58 20.50
CA ASP A 165 -8.34 -6.59 19.68
C ASP A 165 -8.62 -5.98 18.30
N TYR A 166 -9.79 -6.28 17.71
CA TYR A 166 -10.22 -5.65 16.47
C TYR A 166 -10.38 -4.13 16.61
N GLY A 167 -10.98 -3.66 17.71
CA GLY A 167 -11.04 -2.23 18.04
C GLY A 167 -9.66 -1.58 18.15
N THR A 168 -8.67 -2.31 18.68
CA THR A 168 -7.28 -1.86 18.75
C THR A 168 -6.63 -1.78 17.36
N ILE A 169 -6.90 -2.74 16.48
CA ILE A 169 -6.47 -2.71 15.08
C ILE A 169 -7.05 -1.45 14.41
N LEU A 170 -8.36 -1.25 14.48
CA LEU A 170 -9.01 -0.06 13.92
C LEU A 170 -8.39 1.24 14.45
N ALA A 171 -8.16 1.35 15.76
CA ALA A 171 -7.58 2.55 16.35
C ALA A 171 -6.12 2.82 15.91
N THR A 172 -5.34 1.76 15.68
CA THR A 172 -3.89 1.88 15.37
C THR A 172 -3.58 1.97 13.88
N GLU A 173 -4.43 1.43 13.01
CA GLU A 173 -4.26 1.53 11.55
C GLU A 173 -4.81 2.85 10.99
N GLY A 174 -5.58 3.59 11.80
CA GLY A 174 -6.36 4.74 11.33
C GLY A 174 -7.69 4.31 10.71
N GLY A 175 -8.30 3.21 11.17
CA GLY A 175 -9.68 2.87 10.85
C GLY A 175 -10.63 4.02 11.20
N GLY A 176 -11.36 4.53 10.21
CA GLY A 176 -12.24 5.70 10.32
C GLY A 176 -11.60 7.04 9.93
N SER A 177 -10.27 7.13 9.79
CA SER A 177 -9.57 8.35 9.34
C SER A 177 -8.74 8.13 8.07
N SER A 178 -7.99 7.03 8.02
CA SER A 178 -7.11 6.57 6.92
C SER A 178 -7.63 5.31 6.21
N TYR A 179 -8.36 4.43 6.89
CA TYR A 179 -8.98 3.25 6.25
C TYR A 179 -10.46 3.13 6.55
N ALA A 180 -11.21 2.57 5.60
CA ALA A 180 -12.56 2.05 5.78
C ALA A 180 -12.50 0.53 6.01
N ASP A 181 -13.37 0.03 6.88
CA ASP A 181 -13.59 -1.40 7.06
C ASP A 181 -14.49 -1.91 5.92
N ILE A 182 -14.00 -2.91 5.18
CA ILE A 182 -14.74 -3.58 4.12
C ILE A 182 -14.70 -5.10 4.33
N LEU A 183 -15.75 -5.76 3.85
CA LEU A 183 -15.91 -7.20 3.97
C LEU A 183 -15.68 -7.84 2.60
N ILE A 184 -14.70 -8.73 2.50
CA ILE A 184 -14.24 -9.29 1.21
C ILE A 184 -14.22 -10.82 1.23
N PRO A 185 -14.46 -11.48 0.08
CA PRO A 185 -14.37 -12.93 -0.03
C PRO A 185 -12.91 -13.40 -0.05
N CYS A 186 -12.61 -14.37 0.80
CA CYS A 186 -11.33 -15.04 0.96
C CYS A 186 -11.45 -16.53 0.61
N PHE A 187 -10.38 -17.08 0.05
CA PHE A 187 -10.21 -18.51 -0.18
C PHE A 187 -9.05 -19.02 0.67
N ALA A 188 -9.29 -20.04 1.49
CA ALA A 188 -8.27 -20.65 2.32
C ALA A 188 -7.18 -21.31 1.45
N LEU A 189 -5.92 -21.00 1.73
CA LEU A 189 -4.79 -21.65 1.06
C LEU A 189 -4.45 -22.97 1.77
N PRO A 190 -4.14 -24.04 1.01
CA PRO A 190 -3.70 -25.30 1.60
C PRO A 190 -2.34 -25.13 2.30
N PRO A 191 -2.07 -25.94 3.34
CA PRO A 191 -0.76 -25.94 3.98
C PRO A 191 0.30 -26.49 3.01
N ARG A 192 1.57 -26.06 3.17
CA ARG A 192 2.70 -26.47 2.30
C ARG A 192 2.89 -27.98 2.21
N ILE A 193 2.57 -28.70 3.28
CA ILE A 193 2.62 -30.16 3.33
C ILE A 193 1.18 -30.66 3.45
N SER A 194 0.65 -31.14 2.33
CA SER A 194 -0.53 -32.01 2.32
C SER A 194 -0.14 -33.27 1.56
N VAL A 195 -0.08 -34.40 2.27
CA VAL A 195 -0.05 -35.71 1.60
C VAL A 195 -1.49 -35.93 1.13
N PRO A 196 -1.78 -35.92 -0.18
CA PRO A 196 -3.15 -36.10 -0.65
C PRO A 196 -3.48 -37.59 -0.51
N GLU A 197 -4.19 -37.98 0.54
CA GLU A 197 -4.72 -39.36 0.64
C GLU A 197 -5.90 -39.58 -0.33
N LYS A 198 -6.39 -38.51 -0.97
CA LYS A 198 -7.29 -38.49 -2.13
C LYS A 198 -7.26 -37.10 -2.77
N PRO A 199 -7.34 -36.94 -4.10
CA PRO A 199 -7.62 -35.65 -4.72
C PRO A 199 -9.13 -35.48 -4.91
N PRO A 200 -9.89 -34.88 -3.98
CA PRO A 200 -11.16 -34.30 -4.37
C PRO A 200 -10.86 -32.96 -5.03
N ILE A 201 -11.33 -32.79 -6.25
CA ILE A 201 -11.42 -31.49 -6.93
C ILE A 201 -12.58 -30.72 -6.28
N ASP A 202 -12.54 -30.53 -4.96
CA ASP A 202 -13.49 -29.70 -4.24
C ASP A 202 -12.97 -28.27 -4.30
N LEU A 203 -13.69 -27.42 -5.05
CA LEU A 203 -13.37 -26.00 -5.10
C LEU A 203 -13.35 -25.42 -3.68
N PRO A 204 -12.33 -24.64 -3.29
CA PRO A 204 -12.27 -24.06 -1.96
C PRO A 204 -13.49 -23.15 -1.75
N LYS A 205 -14.26 -23.41 -0.70
CA LYS A 205 -15.45 -22.63 -0.37
C LYS A 205 -15.02 -21.23 0.12
N PRO A 206 -15.53 -20.14 -0.48
CA PRO A 206 -15.20 -18.80 -0.02
C PRO A 206 -15.82 -18.53 1.35
N PHE A 207 -15.14 -17.71 2.14
CA PHE A 207 -15.67 -17.11 3.37
C PHE A 207 -15.37 -15.61 3.39
N PHE A 208 -16.01 -14.87 4.29
CA PHE A 208 -15.80 -13.43 4.37
C PHE A 208 -14.89 -13.03 5.53
N ALA A 209 -14.02 -12.06 5.29
CA ALA A 209 -13.19 -11.45 6.31
C ALA A 209 -13.26 -9.92 6.19
N HIS A 210 -13.15 -9.26 7.34
CA HIS A 210 -12.95 -7.82 7.43
C HIS A 210 -11.53 -7.46 6.99
N THR A 211 -11.39 -6.39 6.24
CA THR A 211 -10.10 -5.83 5.90
C THR A 211 -10.19 -4.31 5.83
N LEU A 212 -9.04 -3.67 5.93
CA LEU A 212 -8.94 -2.22 5.88
C LEU A 212 -8.55 -1.77 4.48
N PHE A 213 -9.33 -0.85 3.92
CA PHE A 213 -9.19 -0.32 2.57
C PHE A 213 -9.29 1.20 2.57
N ALA A 214 -8.34 1.88 1.91
CA ALA A 214 -8.37 3.32 1.74
C ALA A 214 -8.90 3.65 0.35
N PRO A 215 -10.18 4.07 0.20
CA PRO A 215 -10.74 4.41 -1.11
C PRO A 215 -10.05 5.65 -1.68
N SER A 216 -9.68 5.56 -2.96
CA SER A 216 -9.40 6.74 -3.78
C SER A 216 -10.73 7.38 -4.16
N ILE A 217 -10.93 8.66 -3.81
CA ILE A 217 -12.11 9.42 -4.23
C ILE A 217 -11.84 9.85 -5.69
N PRO A 218 -12.62 9.36 -6.68
CA PRO A 218 -12.48 9.77 -8.08
C PRO A 218 -12.74 11.27 -8.23
N GLU A 219 -11.99 11.94 -9.11
CA GLU A 219 -12.33 13.29 -9.57
C GLU A 219 -13.53 13.19 -10.52
N GLU A 220 -14.48 14.13 -10.47
CA GLU A 220 -15.55 14.16 -11.49
C GLU A 220 -14.89 14.36 -12.88
N GLY A 221 -14.79 13.29 -13.66
CA GLY A 221 -14.27 13.33 -15.03
C GLY A 221 -13.88 11.97 -15.65
N ASP A 222 -13.75 10.90 -14.88
CA ASP A 222 -13.37 9.56 -15.34
C ASP A 222 -14.56 8.61 -15.59
N GLY A 223 -15.79 9.11 -15.41
CA GLY A 223 -17.01 8.47 -15.89
C GLY A 223 -17.19 8.69 -17.38
N ASN A 224 -16.67 7.76 -18.18
CA ASN A 224 -17.12 7.40 -19.54
C ASN A 224 -17.96 8.48 -20.26
N GLU A 225 -17.32 9.30 -21.12
CA GLU A 225 -18.00 10.05 -22.17
C GLU A 225 -18.73 9.06 -23.09
N GLY A 226 -19.96 8.74 -22.71
CA GLY A 226 -20.82 7.82 -23.41
C GLY A 226 -22.25 8.17 -23.05
N ASP A 227 -22.86 8.96 -23.94
CA ASP A 227 -24.28 9.32 -23.97
C ASP A 227 -24.67 10.60 -23.21
N ALA A 228 -24.29 11.74 -23.79
CA ALA A 228 -24.93 13.02 -23.52
C ALA A 228 -25.99 13.30 -24.60
N THR A 229 -27.11 12.58 -24.59
CA THR A 229 -28.34 13.14 -25.12
C THR A 229 -28.81 14.25 -24.18
N ALA A 230 -28.93 15.45 -24.74
CA ALA A 230 -29.41 16.65 -24.08
C ALA A 230 -30.71 16.40 -23.30
N GLY A 231 -30.67 16.67 -22.00
CA GLY A 231 -31.83 16.72 -21.13
C GLY A 231 -31.52 17.64 -19.95
N ASP A 232 -32.21 18.77 -19.92
CA ASP A 232 -32.19 19.77 -18.86
C ASP A 232 -32.69 19.14 -17.54
N GLY A 233 -31.75 18.54 -16.80
CA GLY A 233 -31.98 17.93 -15.49
C GLY A 233 -31.67 18.91 -14.36
N PRO A 234 -32.29 18.73 -13.18
CA PRO A 234 -32.13 19.66 -12.06
C PRO A 234 -30.66 19.78 -11.67
N LYS A 235 -30.20 21.01 -11.39
CA LYS A 235 -28.83 21.31 -10.91
C LYS A 235 -28.42 20.29 -9.85
N LYS A 236 -27.35 19.53 -10.13
CA LYS A 236 -26.75 18.59 -9.17
C LYS A 236 -26.57 19.32 -7.83
N PRO A 237 -26.85 18.67 -6.68
CA PRO A 237 -26.64 19.28 -5.37
C PRO A 237 -25.18 19.74 -5.25
N ASP A 238 -24.94 20.90 -4.62
CA ASP A 238 -23.61 21.48 -4.42
C ASP A 238 -22.65 20.42 -3.86
N ASP A 239 -21.78 19.86 -4.71
CA ASP A 239 -20.80 18.88 -4.27
C ASP A 239 -19.85 19.61 -3.31
N PRO A 240 -19.73 19.16 -2.05
CA PRO A 240 -18.79 19.76 -1.13
C PRO A 240 -17.38 19.81 -1.72
N ARG A 241 -16.98 18.87 -2.60
CA ARG A 241 -15.65 18.79 -3.28
C ARG A 241 -15.25 20.04 -4.05
N ASN A 242 -16.20 20.84 -4.54
CA ASN A 242 -15.91 22.05 -5.31
C ASN A 242 -15.42 23.23 -4.45
N LYS A 243 -15.45 23.10 -3.11
CA LYS A 243 -15.03 24.16 -2.20
C LYS A 243 -13.50 24.21 -2.10
N TRP A 244 -12.92 25.40 -2.15
CA TRP A 244 -11.44 25.58 -2.13
C TRP A 244 -10.75 24.90 -0.95
N TYR A 245 -11.40 24.85 0.22
CA TYR A 245 -10.85 24.27 1.45
C TYR A 245 -10.79 22.73 1.40
N TRP A 246 -11.49 22.07 0.47
CA TRP A 246 -11.45 20.62 0.33
C TRP A 246 -10.03 20.11 0.04
N ARG A 247 -9.20 20.92 -0.63
CA ARG A 247 -7.79 20.60 -0.90
C ARG A 247 -6.96 20.35 0.37
N PHE A 248 -7.37 20.92 1.51
CA PHE A 248 -6.69 20.72 2.80
C PHE A 248 -7.19 19.51 3.58
N ILE A 249 -8.29 18.89 3.13
CA ILE A 249 -8.95 17.75 3.81
C ILE A 249 -8.85 16.48 2.96
N ARG A 250 -8.77 16.63 1.63
CA ARG A 250 -8.54 15.52 0.69
C ARG A 250 -7.16 14.94 0.93
N ARG A 251 -7.10 13.61 0.94
CA ARG A 251 -5.83 12.91 0.96
C ARG A 251 -5.04 13.20 -0.32
N PRO A 252 -3.71 13.29 -0.24
CA PRO A 252 -2.87 13.31 -1.42
C PRO A 252 -3.19 12.08 -2.28
N HIS A 253 -3.48 12.32 -3.55
CA HIS A 253 -3.76 11.28 -4.53
C HIS A 253 -2.72 11.40 -5.64
N ARG A 254 -2.25 10.25 -6.13
CA ARG A 254 -1.38 10.14 -7.30
C ARG A 254 -2.19 9.47 -8.41
N ASP A 255 -2.06 9.97 -9.63
CA ASP A 255 -2.78 9.43 -10.78
C ASP A 255 -2.42 7.98 -11.07
N ASP A 256 -1.16 7.61 -10.81
CA ASP A 256 -0.68 6.23 -10.86
C ASP A 256 -0.47 5.66 -9.44
N PRO A 257 -1.31 4.70 -8.99
CA PRO A 257 -1.15 4.02 -7.71
C PRO A 257 0.17 3.24 -7.57
N ALA A 258 0.85 2.91 -8.67
CA ALA A 258 2.13 2.22 -8.68
C ALA A 258 3.35 3.18 -8.65
N TYR A 259 3.10 4.50 -8.59
CA TYR A 259 4.17 5.49 -8.63
C TYR A 259 5.11 5.43 -7.42
N SER A 260 4.53 5.41 -6.22
CA SER A 260 5.23 5.53 -4.94
C SER A 260 5.86 4.20 -4.50
N GLN A 261 7.07 4.29 -3.93
CA GLN A 261 7.83 3.13 -3.45
C GLN A 261 7.84 3.09 -1.93
N ALA A 262 7.48 1.96 -1.32
CA ALA A 262 7.52 1.83 0.14
C ALA A 262 8.96 1.82 0.69
N SER A 263 9.13 2.16 1.96
CA SER A 263 10.45 2.17 2.61
C SER A 263 11.02 0.75 2.72
N ALA A 264 12.35 0.62 2.70
CA ALA A 264 13.02 -0.67 2.92
C ALA A 264 12.63 -1.31 4.26
N ARG A 265 12.45 -0.49 5.31
CA ARG A 265 12.00 -0.93 6.63
C ARG A 265 10.60 -1.53 6.56
N TYR A 266 9.67 -0.88 5.86
CA TYR A 266 8.29 -1.34 5.74
C TYR A 266 8.16 -2.59 4.87
N LEU A 267 8.86 -2.64 3.73
CA LEU A 267 8.90 -3.83 2.88
C LEU A 267 9.49 -5.05 3.60
N LYS A 268 10.48 -4.82 4.49
CA LYS A 268 11.01 -5.87 5.36
C LYS A 268 9.93 -6.45 6.27
N LEU A 269 9.04 -5.64 6.86
CA LEU A 269 7.93 -6.17 7.68
C LEU A 269 7.02 -7.10 6.86
N ILE A 270 6.64 -6.69 5.65
CA ILE A 270 5.76 -7.50 4.79
C ILE A 270 6.46 -8.79 4.37
N THR A 271 7.74 -8.70 3.99
CA THR A 271 8.54 -9.87 3.54
C THR A 271 8.82 -10.84 4.69
N ASP A 272 9.16 -10.33 5.87
CA ASP A 272 9.38 -11.14 7.08
C ASP A 272 8.05 -11.81 7.49
N GLY A 273 6.94 -11.08 7.52
CA GLY A 273 5.62 -11.64 7.80
C GLY A 273 5.19 -12.72 6.81
N ALA A 274 5.41 -12.50 5.52
CA ALA A 274 5.14 -13.49 4.49
C ALA A 274 5.94 -14.79 4.68
N ARG A 275 7.19 -14.66 5.16
CA ARG A 275 8.05 -15.80 5.51
C ARG A 275 7.60 -16.49 6.78
N GLU A 276 7.32 -15.73 7.85
CA GLU A 276 6.83 -16.22 9.14
C GLU A 276 5.56 -17.07 8.99
N HIS A 277 4.67 -16.66 8.09
CA HIS A 277 3.43 -17.38 7.76
C HIS A 277 3.56 -18.42 6.67
N GLU A 278 4.76 -18.60 6.11
CA GLU A 278 4.98 -19.57 5.04
C GLU A 278 4.05 -19.35 3.83
N LEU A 279 3.73 -18.09 3.48
CA LEU A 279 2.91 -17.74 2.31
C LEU A 279 3.50 -18.34 1.02
N PRO A 280 2.73 -18.51 -0.08
CA PRO A 280 3.21 -19.13 -1.32
C PRO A 280 4.56 -18.60 -1.81
N ASP A 281 5.44 -19.49 -2.28
CA ASP A 281 6.83 -19.14 -2.64
C ASP A 281 6.92 -18.12 -3.78
N ASP A 282 6.00 -18.19 -4.73
CA ASP A 282 5.88 -17.22 -5.82
C ASP A 282 5.48 -15.83 -5.30
N TYR A 283 4.59 -15.77 -4.30
CA TYR A 283 4.24 -14.51 -3.63
C TYR A 283 5.42 -13.93 -2.85
N GLN A 284 6.16 -14.78 -2.13
CA GLN A 284 7.37 -14.33 -1.42
C GLN A 284 8.42 -13.77 -2.40
N ARG A 285 8.62 -14.42 -3.56
CA ARG A 285 9.52 -13.90 -4.62
C ARG A 285 9.04 -12.57 -5.19
N TYR A 286 7.72 -12.44 -5.40
CA TYR A 286 7.13 -11.18 -5.82
C TYR A 286 7.43 -10.07 -4.80
N LEU A 287 7.17 -10.31 -3.51
CA LEU A 287 7.43 -9.34 -2.45
C LEU A 287 8.93 -8.98 -2.34
N SER A 288 9.84 -9.95 -2.50
CA SER A 288 11.27 -9.69 -2.45
C SER A 288 11.80 -8.87 -3.63
N ASN A 289 11.08 -8.88 -4.76
CA ASN A 289 11.44 -8.11 -5.95
C ASN A 289 10.89 -6.67 -5.91
N LEU A 290 10.11 -6.30 -4.90
CA LEU A 290 9.60 -4.93 -4.75
C LEU A 290 10.76 -3.95 -4.51
N GLN A 291 10.82 -2.90 -5.31
CA GLN A 291 11.84 -1.86 -5.16
C GLN A 291 11.56 -0.98 -3.95
N ALA A 292 12.48 -0.99 -2.99
CA ALA A 292 12.43 -0.11 -1.84
C ALA A 292 12.81 1.33 -2.22
N TYR A 293 12.14 2.31 -1.61
CA TYR A 293 12.52 3.71 -1.69
C TYR A 293 13.90 3.93 -1.04
N THR A 294 14.76 4.64 -1.76
CA THR A 294 16.06 5.08 -1.26
C THR A 294 16.34 6.52 -1.68
N ILE A 295 17.03 7.24 -0.79
CA ILE A 295 17.53 8.58 -1.10
C ILE A 295 18.78 8.44 -1.97
N THR A 296 18.73 9.04 -3.15
CA THR A 296 19.76 8.90 -4.19
C THR A 296 20.71 10.08 -4.27
N THR A 297 20.26 11.26 -3.84
CA THR A 297 21.01 12.52 -3.94
C THR A 297 21.16 13.19 -2.57
N TRP A 298 22.22 13.99 -2.43
CA TRP A 298 22.41 14.80 -1.22
C TRP A 298 21.32 15.88 -1.08
N LYS A 299 20.78 16.38 -2.21
CA LYS A 299 19.67 17.34 -2.22
C LYS A 299 18.43 16.77 -1.54
N GLN A 300 18.05 15.53 -1.86
CA GLN A 300 16.95 14.82 -1.18
C GLN A 300 17.22 14.68 0.33
N SER A 301 18.50 14.50 0.74
CA SER A 301 18.85 14.47 2.17
C SER A 301 18.63 15.83 2.86
N VAL A 302 18.91 16.94 2.18
CA VAL A 302 18.58 18.29 2.67
C VAL A 302 17.08 18.53 2.68
N GLY A 303 16.36 18.12 1.63
CA GLY A 303 14.91 18.17 1.56
C GLY A 303 14.25 17.43 2.73
N ARG A 304 14.77 16.23 3.07
CA ARG A 304 14.36 15.47 4.26
C ARG A 304 14.58 16.25 5.56
N LEU A 305 15.74 16.87 5.72
CA LEU A 305 16.04 17.65 6.93
C LEU A 305 15.10 18.85 7.06
N ILE A 306 14.85 19.58 5.96
CA ILE A 306 13.91 20.70 5.93
C ILE A 306 12.51 20.21 6.31
N LEU A 307 12.03 19.14 5.68
CA LEU A 307 10.72 18.55 5.98
C LEU A 307 10.59 18.18 7.46
N LEU A 308 11.59 17.50 8.02
CA LEU A 308 11.60 17.11 9.43
C LEU A 308 11.55 18.32 10.36
N LEU A 309 12.35 19.36 10.08
CA LEU A 309 12.36 20.59 10.86
C LEU A 309 11.02 21.34 10.76
N THR A 310 10.38 21.32 9.59
CA THR A 310 9.04 21.90 9.39
C THR A 310 7.96 21.13 10.14
N MET A 311 8.03 19.78 10.18
CA MET A 311 7.03 18.95 10.88
C MET A 311 7.18 18.94 12.40
N LEU A 312 8.40 19.10 12.91
CA LEU A 312 8.74 19.03 14.33
C LEU A 312 7.89 19.94 15.25
N PRO A 313 7.66 21.24 14.96
CA PRO A 313 6.78 22.07 15.79
C PRO A 313 5.34 21.54 15.86
N PHE A 314 4.78 21.03 14.76
CA PHE A 314 3.44 20.43 14.75
C PHE A 314 3.37 19.17 15.61
N PHE A 315 4.41 18.34 15.55
CA PHE A 315 4.51 17.15 16.39
C PHE A 315 4.52 17.51 17.88
N PHE A 316 5.23 18.58 18.27
CA PHE A 316 5.21 19.08 19.65
C PHE A 316 3.86 19.63 20.07
N ILE A 317 3.15 20.34 19.18
CA ILE A 317 1.78 20.81 19.44
C ILE A 317 0.85 19.63 19.72
N VAL A 318 0.94 18.55 18.94
CA VAL A 318 0.08 17.37 19.14
C VAL A 318 0.42 16.65 20.45
N ILE A 319 1.70 16.38 20.75
CA ILE A 319 2.08 15.68 22.00
C ILE A 319 1.75 16.50 23.24
N PHE A 320 2.09 17.79 23.22
CA PHE A 320 1.85 18.65 24.37
C PHE A 320 0.35 18.95 24.52
N GLY A 321 -0.33 19.22 23.41
CA GLY A 321 -1.78 19.38 23.36
C GLY A 321 -2.52 18.14 23.85
N SER A 322 -2.10 16.94 23.43
CA SER A 322 -2.69 15.69 23.92
C SER A 322 -2.49 15.48 25.41
N ARG A 323 -1.35 15.91 25.99
CA ARG A 323 -1.13 15.82 27.44
C ARG A 323 -1.95 16.83 28.23
N LEU A 324 -2.16 18.03 27.68
CA LEU A 324 -2.93 19.08 28.35
C LEU A 324 -4.44 18.87 28.25
N LEU A 325 -4.90 18.26 27.15
CA LEU A 325 -6.32 18.15 26.81
C LEU A 325 -6.86 16.71 26.91
N ALA A 326 -6.02 15.73 27.28
CA ALA A 326 -6.51 14.38 27.52
C ALA A 326 -7.40 14.36 28.76
N ASP A 327 -8.61 13.84 28.60
CA ASP A 327 -9.50 13.57 29.73
C ASP A 327 -8.89 12.55 30.68
N LYS A 328 -9.47 12.37 31.87
CA LYS A 328 -9.02 11.40 32.88
C LYS A 328 -8.97 9.95 32.36
N GLN A 329 -9.62 9.67 31.22
CA GLN A 329 -9.64 8.40 30.50
C GLN A 329 -8.62 8.34 29.33
N GLY A 330 -7.78 9.36 29.15
CA GLY A 330 -6.75 9.43 28.11
C GLY A 330 -7.28 9.75 26.70
N ARG A 331 -8.53 10.20 26.57
CA ARG A 331 -9.16 10.54 25.28
C ARG A 331 -8.87 11.99 24.91
N VAL A 332 -8.48 12.22 23.66
CA VAL A 332 -8.26 13.56 23.11
C VAL A 332 -9.50 14.07 22.37
N PRO A 333 -9.74 15.39 22.30
CA PRO A 333 -10.86 15.96 21.56
C PRO A 333 -10.84 15.57 20.08
N LEU A 334 -12.01 15.31 19.48
CA LEU A 334 -12.11 14.91 18.06
C LEU A 334 -11.48 15.91 17.09
N TRP A 335 -11.53 17.21 17.41
CA TRP A 335 -10.89 18.23 16.57
C TRP A 335 -9.37 18.03 16.49
N LEU A 336 -8.73 17.53 17.55
CA LEU A 336 -7.29 17.26 17.57
C LEU A 336 -6.95 16.08 16.63
N ALA A 337 -7.80 15.06 16.56
CA ALA A 337 -7.63 13.99 15.55
C ALA A 337 -7.77 14.52 14.11
N GLY A 338 -8.72 15.43 13.87
CA GLY A 338 -8.86 16.13 12.60
C GLY A 338 -7.65 17.00 12.24
N THR A 339 -7.02 17.65 13.22
CA THR A 339 -5.82 18.49 12.97
C THR A 339 -4.64 17.69 12.42
N MET A 340 -4.49 16.42 12.82
CA MET A 340 -3.40 15.58 12.32
C MET A 340 -3.55 15.30 10.81
N ALA A 341 -4.77 15.06 10.34
CA ALA A 341 -5.04 14.88 8.91
C ALA A 341 -4.76 16.18 8.12
N VAL A 342 -5.14 17.34 8.66
CA VAL A 342 -4.85 18.64 8.02
C VAL A 342 -3.34 18.90 7.94
N VAL A 343 -2.60 18.67 9.03
CA VAL A 343 -1.13 18.82 9.04
C VAL A 343 -0.48 17.89 8.03
N GLN A 344 -0.94 16.64 7.94
CA GLN A 344 -0.46 15.67 6.96
C GLN A 344 -0.71 16.17 5.53
N ASN A 345 -1.91 16.66 5.21
CA ASN A 345 -2.23 17.18 3.88
C ASN A 345 -1.39 18.43 3.54
N MET A 346 -1.21 19.35 4.50
CA MET A 346 -0.34 20.52 4.34
C MET A 346 1.12 20.15 4.08
N THR A 347 1.62 19.11 4.76
CA THR A 347 2.96 18.56 4.54
C THR A 347 3.14 18.11 3.11
N TRP A 348 2.16 17.38 2.57
CA TRP A 348 2.17 16.91 1.19
C TRP A 348 2.07 18.06 0.18
N MET A 349 1.22 19.06 0.41
CA MET A 349 1.17 20.26 -0.44
C MET A 349 2.50 21.01 -0.45
N PHE A 350 3.14 21.19 0.70
CA PHE A 350 4.46 21.82 0.78
C PHE A 350 5.52 20.99 0.06
N TYR A 351 5.47 19.67 0.21
CA TYR A 351 6.37 18.78 -0.50
C TYR A 351 6.20 18.90 -2.03
N ASP A 352 4.96 18.81 -2.54
CA ASP A 352 4.70 18.87 -3.99
C ASP A 352 5.01 20.25 -4.59
N ALA A 353 4.69 21.33 -3.88
CA ALA A 353 4.89 22.69 -4.37
C ALA A 353 6.34 23.19 -4.25
N VAL A 354 7.10 22.71 -3.25
CA VAL A 354 8.41 23.28 -2.91
C VAL A 354 9.50 22.21 -2.87
N LEU A 355 9.31 21.14 -2.08
CA LEU A 355 10.42 20.22 -1.84
C LEU A 355 10.76 19.36 -3.05
N LYS A 356 9.76 18.75 -3.69
CA LYS A 356 9.96 17.88 -4.85
C LYS A 356 10.62 18.61 -6.03
N PRO A 357 10.19 19.82 -6.43
CA PRO A 357 10.85 20.56 -7.51
C PRO A 357 12.31 20.96 -7.23
N ILE A 358 12.65 21.28 -5.98
CA ILE A 358 13.96 21.83 -5.61
C ILE A 358 14.95 20.74 -5.19
N PHE A 359 14.50 19.78 -4.38
CA PHE A 359 15.33 18.79 -3.71
C PHE A 359 15.26 17.39 -4.32
N GLY A 360 14.30 17.14 -5.23
CA GLY A 360 14.13 15.87 -5.91
C GLY A 360 13.02 15.00 -5.30
N ASP A 361 12.84 13.81 -5.85
CA ASP A 361 11.70 12.96 -5.51
C ASP A 361 11.83 12.31 -4.12
N GLY A 362 10.85 12.53 -3.26
CA GLY A 362 10.75 11.97 -1.92
C GLY A 362 9.92 10.68 -1.82
N GLU A 363 9.35 10.22 -2.94
CA GLU A 363 8.42 9.08 -3.04
C GLU A 363 8.99 7.93 -3.86
N ARG A 364 9.90 8.23 -4.78
CA ARG A 364 10.52 7.27 -5.69
C ARG A 364 12.03 7.46 -5.73
N THR A 365 12.73 6.34 -5.79
CA THR A 365 14.18 6.30 -6.04
C THR A 365 14.46 6.86 -7.44
N GLN A 366 15.34 7.86 -7.54
CA GLN A 366 15.72 8.44 -8.83
C GLN A 366 16.92 7.69 -9.40
N ASP A 367 16.85 7.31 -10.67
CA ASP A 367 18.03 6.77 -11.35
C ASP A 367 19.12 7.85 -11.40
N LYS A 368 20.36 7.47 -11.12
CA LYS A 368 21.50 8.39 -11.24
C LYS A 368 21.63 8.76 -12.71
N GLU A 369 21.12 9.94 -13.10
CA GLU A 369 21.12 10.38 -14.48
C GLU A 369 22.53 10.32 -15.10
N GLY A 370 22.70 9.46 -16.10
CA GLY A 370 23.40 9.87 -17.30
C GLY A 370 22.50 10.86 -18.04
N HIS A 371 22.92 12.13 -18.09
CA HIS A 371 22.42 13.19 -18.97
C HIS A 371 20.90 13.46 -18.98
N GLY A 372 20.52 14.46 -18.18
CA GLY A 372 19.22 15.15 -18.10
C GLY A 372 18.32 15.14 -19.33
N SER A 373 17.11 14.61 -19.13
CA SER A 373 15.95 14.93 -19.96
C SER A 373 15.41 16.31 -19.55
N ARG A 374 16.05 17.38 -20.05
CA ARG A 374 15.36 18.66 -20.25
C ARG A 374 14.37 18.48 -21.40
N GLY A 375 13.17 17.97 -21.13
CA GLY A 375 12.23 17.66 -22.22
C GLY A 375 10.74 17.66 -21.92
N TRP A 376 10.28 17.82 -20.68
CA TRP A 376 8.85 17.61 -20.38
C TRP A 376 8.01 18.89 -20.17
N TRP A 377 8.63 20.07 -20.10
CA TRP A 377 7.91 21.35 -19.92
C TRP A 377 7.57 22.10 -21.23
N ARG A 378 7.67 21.46 -22.39
CA ARG A 378 7.42 22.11 -23.69
C ARG A 378 6.51 21.30 -24.61
N ARG A 379 5.39 20.78 -24.10
CA ARG A 379 4.35 20.15 -24.94
C ARG A 379 2.92 20.39 -24.48
N GLN A 380 2.64 21.56 -23.91
CA GLN A 380 1.27 21.96 -23.53
C GLN A 380 0.91 23.40 -23.94
N GLY A 381 1.59 23.96 -24.94
CA GLY A 381 1.35 25.35 -25.39
C GLY A 381 1.50 25.56 -26.89
N ARG A 382 1.36 24.51 -27.71
CA ARG A 382 1.54 24.62 -29.17
C ARG A 382 0.56 23.76 -29.98
N GLY A 383 -0.64 23.55 -29.43
CA GLY A 383 -1.71 22.78 -30.07
C GLY A 383 -3.05 23.53 -30.15
N ALA A 384 -3.14 24.76 -29.65
CA ALA A 384 -4.38 25.55 -29.64
C ALA A 384 -4.48 26.56 -30.79
N ASP A 385 -3.40 26.76 -31.57
CA ASP A 385 -3.35 27.82 -32.58
C ASP A 385 -3.49 27.30 -34.03
N GLU A 386 -3.38 25.99 -34.28
CA GLU A 386 -3.53 25.40 -35.63
C GLU A 386 -4.98 25.03 -35.99
N GLU A 387 -5.86 24.82 -35.00
CA GLU A 387 -7.26 24.48 -35.25
C GLU A 387 -8.10 25.74 -35.58
N THR A 388 -7.72 26.89 -35.00
CA THR A 388 -8.38 28.18 -35.26
C THR A 388 -8.00 28.80 -36.62
N ALA A 389 -6.87 28.38 -37.21
CA ALA A 389 -6.40 28.87 -38.51
C ALA A 389 -6.98 28.10 -39.72
N ARG A 390 -7.68 26.98 -39.51
CA ARG A 390 -8.29 26.18 -40.59
C ARG A 390 -9.78 26.40 -40.78
N LEU A 391 -10.38 27.31 -40.02
CA LEU A 391 -11.81 27.66 -40.11
C LEU A 391 -12.05 29.06 -40.72
N LEU A 392 -11.01 29.69 -41.25
CA LEU A 392 -11.08 31.05 -41.84
C LEU A 392 -10.41 31.18 -43.23
N ASP A 393 -10.21 30.07 -43.96
CA ASP A 393 -9.88 30.10 -45.39
C ASP A 393 -10.95 29.39 -46.22
#